data_AF-A0A966YCB6-F1
#
_entry.id   AF-A0A966YCB6-F1
#
_cell.length_a   1.000
_cell.length_b   1.000
_cell.length_c   1.000
_cell.angle_alpha   90.00
_cell.angle_beta   90.00
_cell.angle_gamma   90.00
#
_symmetry.space_group_name_H-M   'P 1'
#
loop_
_entity.id
_entity.type
_entity.pdbx_description
1 polymer ?
#
loop_
_entity_poly.entity_id
_entity_poly.type
_entity_poly.pdbx_seq_one_letter_code
_entity_poly.pdbx_strand_id
1 'polypeptide(L)'
;MKRLETEWQGQPLFQITLSSDQMQVDVLNLGAVLQRIAWAGQNHNLCLGYPTVDPYLTNPGKLGAIVGRYANRINQAQALVDGVSYKFDANNGAHCLHGGRETLGLRAFDVLEHSGSHVVLFQRMPDGHMGFPGTLDVWVTYRLQGATLGIDIRAKSDATTLCNITGHSYFNFTGAPTITDHQLQVAASEVLEVDETSIPSGAKMNVTGTQFDFQTPAALRQRDHPVNIDHNYCVSEGRTELRPIAWLSGGDTRMELASTEPGLQVY
;
A
#
# COMPACT_ATOMS: atom_id res chain seq x y z
N MET A 1 -6.90 18.96 11.27
CA MET A 1 -6.38 19.18 9.91
C MET A 1 -5.55 20.46 9.91
N LYS A 2 -4.35 20.42 9.33
CA LYS A 2 -3.43 21.55 9.21
C LYS A 2 -3.12 21.75 7.72
N ARG A 3 -3.32 22.97 7.21
CA ARG A 3 -2.83 23.36 5.87
C ARG A 3 -1.31 23.48 5.90
N LEU A 4 -0.65 22.96 4.88
CA LEU A 4 0.79 23.04 4.70
C LEU A 4 1.15 24.26 3.83
N GLU A 5 2.38 24.75 3.96
CA GLU A 5 2.88 25.86 3.15
C GLU A 5 3.11 25.44 1.69
N THR A 6 3.58 24.20 1.49
CA THR A 6 3.77 23.59 0.17
C THR A 6 2.43 23.29 -0.50
N GLU A 7 2.36 23.57 -1.81
CA GLU A 7 1.24 23.22 -2.68
C GLU A 7 1.70 22.24 -3.77
N TRP A 8 0.77 21.47 -4.31
CA TRP A 8 1.04 20.55 -5.41
C TRP A 8 0.22 20.94 -6.63
N GLN A 9 0.89 21.37 -7.70
CA GLN A 9 0.22 21.80 -8.95
C GLN A 9 -0.87 22.87 -8.70
N GLY A 10 -0.63 23.78 -7.75
CA GLY A 10 -1.60 24.81 -7.34
C GLY A 10 -2.73 24.30 -6.43
N GLN A 11 -2.71 23.03 -6.02
CA GLN A 11 -3.63 22.46 -5.05
C GLN A 11 -3.06 22.56 -3.63
N PRO A 12 -3.86 22.98 -2.63
CA PRO A 12 -3.42 23.03 -1.24
C PRO A 12 -3.18 21.63 -0.69
N LEU A 13 -2.12 21.50 0.12
CA LEU A 13 -1.82 20.27 0.85
C LEU A 13 -2.20 20.39 2.33
N PHE A 14 -2.59 19.26 2.90
CA PHE A 14 -3.04 19.15 4.28
C PHE A 14 -2.43 17.92 4.95
N GLN A 15 -2.10 18.07 6.23
CA GLN A 15 -1.87 16.97 7.15
C GLN A 15 -3.08 16.83 8.09
N ILE A 16 -3.61 15.62 8.22
CA ILE A 16 -4.75 15.29 9.05
C ILE A 16 -4.29 14.30 10.11
N THR A 17 -4.30 14.73 11.37
CA THR A 17 -3.99 13.89 12.52
C THR A 17 -5.26 13.26 13.06
N LEU A 18 -5.31 11.93 13.07
CA LEU A 18 -6.30 11.11 13.77
C LEU A 18 -5.71 10.73 15.13
N SER A 19 -6.53 10.74 16.18
CA SER A 19 -6.09 10.46 17.55
C SER A 19 -7.05 9.51 18.27
N SER A 20 -6.47 8.71 19.14
CA SER A 20 -7.12 7.90 20.16
C SER A 20 -6.29 7.96 21.44
N ASP A 21 -6.73 7.31 22.51
CA ASP A 21 -5.95 7.22 23.75
C ASP A 21 -4.68 6.37 23.60
N GLN A 22 -4.57 5.55 22.54
CA GLN A 22 -3.47 4.58 22.35
C GLN A 22 -2.48 4.99 21.25
N MET A 23 -2.93 5.72 20.24
CA MET A 23 -2.07 6.14 19.14
C MET A 23 -2.56 7.42 18.44
N GLN A 24 -1.64 8.05 17.72
CA GLN A 24 -1.91 9.09 16.73
C GLN A 24 -1.45 8.65 15.35
N VAL A 25 -2.23 9.01 14.34
CA VAL A 25 -1.96 8.71 12.94
C VAL A 25 -1.98 10.00 12.13
N ASP A 26 -0.95 10.27 11.36
CA ASP A 26 -0.96 11.40 10.41
C ASP A 26 -1.18 10.90 8.98
N VAL A 27 -2.15 11.52 8.31
CA VAL A 27 -2.49 11.28 6.91
C VAL A 27 -2.26 12.56 6.12
N LEU A 28 -1.56 12.48 4.98
CA LEU A 28 -1.48 13.58 4.02
C LEU A 28 -2.57 13.43 2.97
N ASN A 29 -3.18 14.54 2.54
CA ASN A 29 -4.08 14.49 1.38
C ASN A 29 -3.32 14.22 0.06
N LEU A 30 -2.02 14.53 0.00
CA LEU A 30 -1.16 14.11 -1.11
C LEU A 30 -0.97 12.58 -1.06
N GLY A 31 -1.41 11.90 -2.12
CA GLY A 31 -1.32 10.46 -2.28
C GLY A 31 -2.12 9.65 -1.27
N ALA A 32 -3.00 10.32 -0.49
CA ALA A 32 -3.64 9.76 0.70
C ALA A 32 -2.63 9.07 1.64
N VAL A 33 -1.43 9.64 1.78
CA VAL A 33 -0.29 8.98 2.43
C VAL A 33 -0.52 8.78 3.92
N LEU A 34 -0.30 7.56 4.41
CA LEU A 34 -0.09 7.26 5.82
C LEU A 34 1.34 7.67 6.22
N GLN A 35 1.50 8.87 6.77
CA GLN A 35 2.80 9.49 7.02
C GLN A 35 3.43 9.03 8.34
N ARG A 36 2.62 8.89 9.38
CA ARG A 36 3.10 8.57 10.74
C ARG A 36 2.09 7.73 11.50
N ILE A 37 2.60 6.76 12.26
CA ILE A 37 1.88 6.04 13.31
C ILE A 37 2.71 6.20 14.59
N ALA A 38 2.24 7.04 15.50
CA ALA A 38 2.85 7.24 16.80
C ALA A 38 2.06 6.48 17.87
N TRP A 39 2.69 5.48 18.45
CA TRP A 39 2.11 4.64 19.50
C TRP A 39 2.45 5.18 20.89
N ALA A 40 1.46 5.22 21.79
CA ALA A 40 1.66 5.71 23.15
C ALA A 40 2.74 4.89 23.87
N GLY A 41 3.72 5.58 24.46
CA GLY A 41 4.85 4.96 25.14
C GLY A 41 6.04 4.60 24.24
N GLN A 42 5.94 4.80 22.92
CA GLN A 42 7.07 4.66 22.01
C GLN A 42 7.62 6.02 21.56
N ASN A 43 8.93 6.08 21.39
CA ASN A 43 9.65 7.30 21.01
C ASN A 43 9.99 7.38 19.51
N HIS A 44 9.53 6.43 18.71
CA HIS A 44 9.77 6.37 17.26
C HIS A 44 8.47 6.13 16.50
N ASN A 45 8.52 6.39 15.18
CA ASN A 45 7.42 6.15 14.26
C ASN A 45 7.36 4.66 13.90
N LEU A 46 6.19 4.04 13.95
CA LEU A 46 6.03 2.62 13.60
C LEU A 46 6.03 2.35 12.09
N CYS A 47 5.89 3.39 11.27
CA CYS A 47 6.04 3.30 9.82
C CYS A 47 7.16 4.22 9.30
N LEU A 48 7.77 3.87 8.17
CA LEU A 48 8.68 4.78 7.48
C LEU A 48 7.90 5.91 6.81
N GLY A 49 8.47 7.10 6.86
CA GLY A 49 7.92 8.29 6.24
C GLY A 49 8.87 9.47 6.35
N TYR A 50 8.64 10.49 5.53
CA TYR A 50 9.38 11.75 5.61
C TYR A 50 8.73 12.69 6.65
N PRO A 51 9.55 13.49 7.37
CA PRO A 51 9.05 14.42 8.39
C PRO A 51 8.33 15.63 7.79
N THR A 52 8.60 15.97 6.53
CA THR A 52 7.98 17.07 5.80
C THR A 52 7.31 16.57 4.52
N VAL A 53 6.47 17.40 3.91
CA VAL A 53 5.71 17.02 2.70
C VAL A 53 6.55 17.03 1.42
N ASP A 54 7.60 17.86 1.34
CA ASP A 54 8.34 18.07 0.09
C ASP A 54 8.91 16.79 -0.55
N PRO A 55 9.47 15.83 0.21
CA PRO A 55 9.94 14.57 -0.39
C PRO A 55 8.79 13.70 -0.93
N TYR A 56 7.56 13.88 -0.45
CA TYR A 56 6.39 13.16 -0.96
C TYR A 56 5.91 13.67 -2.33
N LEU A 57 6.39 14.84 -2.80
CA LEU A 57 6.06 15.35 -4.13
C LEU A 57 6.59 14.45 -5.25
N THR A 58 7.66 13.70 -5.00
CA THR A 58 8.19 12.68 -5.92
C THR A 58 8.03 11.25 -5.35
N ASN A 59 8.08 11.12 -4.02
CA ASN A 59 7.91 9.88 -3.25
C ASN A 59 8.47 8.63 -3.96
N PRO A 60 9.79 8.55 -4.18
CA PRO A 60 10.39 7.49 -5.00
C PRO A 60 10.12 6.10 -4.43
N GLY A 61 10.11 5.94 -3.11
CA GLY A 61 9.78 4.68 -2.44
C GLY A 61 8.29 4.43 -2.23
N LYS A 62 7.41 5.33 -2.68
CA LYS A 62 5.95 5.30 -2.45
C LYS A 62 5.58 5.16 -0.96
N LEU A 63 6.42 5.68 -0.06
CA LEU A 63 6.26 5.53 1.38
C LEU A 63 4.85 5.95 1.80
N GLY A 64 4.08 5.00 2.33
CA GLY A 64 2.74 5.21 2.88
C GLY A 64 1.63 5.58 1.87
N ALA A 65 1.94 5.71 0.58
CA ALA A 65 1.00 6.18 -0.42
C ALA A 65 -0.07 5.13 -0.76
N ILE A 66 -1.26 5.59 -1.13
CA ILE A 66 -2.24 4.75 -1.83
C ILE A 66 -1.86 4.68 -3.31
N VAL A 67 -1.47 3.49 -3.78
CA VAL A 67 -1.00 3.27 -5.15
C VAL A 67 -2.09 2.68 -6.03
N GLY A 68 -2.21 3.19 -7.25
CA GLY A 68 -3.25 2.83 -8.21
C GLY A 68 -3.09 3.62 -9.52
N ARG A 69 -3.94 3.45 -10.54
CA ARG A 69 -5.18 2.63 -10.61
C ARG A 69 -4.95 1.12 -10.52
N TYR A 70 -3.74 0.66 -10.82
CA TYR A 70 -3.33 -0.74 -10.71
C TYR A 70 -2.02 -0.85 -9.92
N ALA A 71 -2.09 -1.41 -8.72
CA ALA A 71 -0.94 -1.70 -7.88
C ALA A 71 -0.12 -2.86 -8.45
N ASN A 72 1.19 -2.85 -8.16
CA ASN A 72 2.16 -3.78 -8.74
C ASN A 72 2.28 -3.63 -10.27
N ARG A 73 2.73 -4.66 -10.97
CA ARG A 73 3.16 -4.61 -12.36
C ARG A 73 2.10 -5.15 -13.32
N ILE A 74 1.99 -4.52 -14.49
CA ILE A 74 1.30 -5.04 -15.67
C ILE A 74 2.36 -5.38 -16.71
N ASN A 75 2.39 -6.64 -17.13
CA ASN A 75 3.36 -7.12 -18.11
C ASN A 75 3.28 -6.31 -19.42
N GLN A 76 4.44 -5.97 -19.98
CA GLN A 76 4.60 -5.14 -21.20
C GLN A 76 3.77 -3.84 -21.24
N ALA A 77 3.33 -3.35 -20.08
CA ALA A 77 2.41 -2.21 -19.97
C ALA A 77 1.19 -2.37 -20.91
N GLN A 78 0.65 -3.58 -21.04
CA GLN A 78 -0.46 -3.86 -21.95
C GLN A 78 -1.40 -4.90 -21.36
N ALA A 79 -2.70 -4.74 -21.59
CA ALA A 79 -3.70 -5.73 -21.25
C ALA A 79 -4.91 -5.67 -22.19
N LEU A 80 -5.68 -6.74 -22.19
CA LEU A 80 -7.01 -6.76 -22.79
C LEU A 80 -8.05 -6.32 -21.75
N VAL A 81 -8.92 -5.39 -22.12
CA VAL A 81 -10.09 -4.97 -21.35
C VAL A 81 -11.30 -5.13 -22.27
N ASP A 82 -12.23 -6.03 -21.91
CA ASP A 82 -13.36 -6.42 -22.77
C ASP A 82 -12.95 -6.77 -24.21
N GLY A 83 -11.83 -7.50 -24.35
CA GLY A 83 -11.29 -7.91 -25.65
C GLY A 83 -10.57 -6.81 -26.44
N VAL A 84 -10.56 -5.57 -25.96
CA VAL A 84 -9.84 -4.45 -26.57
C VAL A 84 -8.45 -4.32 -25.94
N SER A 85 -7.42 -4.18 -26.78
CA SER A 85 -6.04 -4.00 -26.33
C SER A 85 -5.75 -2.56 -25.93
N TYR A 86 -5.36 -2.35 -24.67
CA TYR A 86 -4.91 -1.08 -24.14
C TYR A 86 -3.41 -1.10 -23.84
N LYS A 87 -2.73 0.02 -24.12
CA LYS A 87 -1.34 0.27 -23.71
C LYS A 87 -1.33 1.29 -22.58
N PHE A 88 -0.56 1.00 -21.56
CA PHE A 88 -0.36 1.82 -20.37
C PHE A 88 1.02 2.47 -20.39
N ASP A 89 1.25 3.40 -19.47
CA ASP A 89 2.57 3.99 -19.30
C ASP A 89 3.60 2.98 -18.80
N ALA A 90 4.66 2.76 -19.57
CA ALA A 90 5.79 1.92 -19.19
C ALA A 90 6.79 2.72 -18.35
N ASN A 91 6.59 2.74 -17.02
CA ASN A 91 7.44 3.44 -16.06
C ASN A 91 8.43 2.52 -15.32
N ASN A 92 8.41 1.21 -15.58
CA ASN A 92 9.33 0.24 -14.99
C ASN A 92 9.84 -0.73 -16.06
N GLY A 93 10.86 -0.28 -16.82
CA GLY A 93 11.34 -1.03 -17.98
C GLY A 93 10.25 -1.13 -19.06
N ALA A 94 9.91 -2.35 -19.46
CA ALA A 94 8.81 -2.61 -20.37
C ALA A 94 7.43 -2.65 -19.68
N HIS A 95 7.38 -2.62 -18.34
CA HIS A 95 6.16 -2.84 -17.57
C HIS A 95 5.56 -1.52 -17.05
N CYS A 96 4.26 -1.55 -16.77
CA CYS A 96 3.58 -0.49 -16.01
C CYS A 96 3.56 -0.91 -14.54
N LEU A 97 4.17 -0.10 -13.67
CA LEU A 97 4.26 -0.31 -12.23
C LEU A 97 3.43 0.74 -11.49
N HIS A 98 2.58 0.29 -10.57
CA HIS A 98 1.77 1.12 -9.69
C HIS A 98 0.92 2.16 -10.42
N GLY A 99 0.41 1.82 -11.60
CA GLY A 99 -0.48 2.69 -12.40
C GLY A 99 0.24 3.77 -13.22
N GLY A 100 1.57 3.71 -13.33
CA GLY A 100 2.36 4.60 -14.19
C GLY A 100 3.04 5.75 -13.45
N ARG A 101 3.78 6.60 -14.20
CA ARG A 101 4.53 7.75 -13.65
C ARG A 101 3.68 8.77 -12.88
N GLU A 102 2.43 9.01 -13.29
CA GLU A 102 1.46 9.87 -12.59
C GLU A 102 0.48 9.06 -11.72
N THR A 103 1.01 8.08 -10.99
CA THR A 103 0.25 7.22 -10.08
C THR A 103 -0.68 7.99 -9.14
N LEU A 104 -1.75 7.32 -8.70
CA LEU A 104 -2.67 7.82 -7.67
C LEU A 104 -1.93 8.36 -6.42
N GLY A 105 -0.82 7.74 -6.05
CA GLY A 105 0.01 8.12 -4.90
C GLY A 105 0.77 9.45 -5.03
N LEU A 106 0.68 10.13 -6.19
CA LEU A 106 1.27 11.46 -6.43
C LEU A 106 0.20 12.52 -6.78
N ARG A 107 -1.06 12.28 -6.43
CA ARG A 107 -2.17 13.21 -6.65
C ARG A 107 -2.63 13.82 -5.33
N ALA A 108 -3.00 15.10 -5.31
CA ALA A 108 -3.59 15.71 -4.12
C ALA A 108 -5.09 15.38 -4.10
N PHE A 109 -5.52 14.67 -3.06
CA PHE A 109 -6.91 14.31 -2.86
C PHE A 109 -7.67 15.47 -2.24
N ASP A 110 -8.94 15.59 -2.62
CA ASP A 110 -9.91 16.42 -1.92
C ASP A 110 -10.23 15.80 -0.56
N VAL A 111 -10.26 16.63 0.49
CA VAL A 111 -10.72 16.21 1.82
C VAL A 111 -12.23 16.43 1.87
N LEU A 112 -13.02 15.35 1.81
CA LEU A 112 -14.49 15.43 1.81
C LEU A 112 -15.05 15.54 3.23
N GLU A 113 -14.46 14.80 4.17
CA GLU A 113 -14.88 14.74 5.56
C GLU A 113 -13.65 14.51 6.44
N HIS A 114 -13.61 15.14 7.63
CA HIS A 114 -12.63 14.78 8.65
C HIS A 114 -13.16 15.03 10.06
N SER A 115 -12.66 14.25 11.02
CA SER A 115 -12.88 14.40 12.45
C SER A 115 -11.57 14.15 13.21
N GLY A 116 -11.63 14.07 14.54
CA GLY A 116 -10.48 13.68 15.35
C GLY A 116 -10.06 12.22 15.16
N SER A 117 -10.88 11.35 14.57
CA SER A 117 -10.63 9.91 14.45
C SER A 117 -10.89 9.34 13.05
N HIS A 118 -11.27 10.18 12.09
CA HIS A 118 -11.60 9.74 10.74
C HIS A 118 -11.28 10.82 9.68
N VAL A 119 -10.93 10.40 8.46
CA VAL A 119 -10.88 11.25 7.26
C VAL A 119 -11.34 10.49 6.02
N VAL A 120 -12.12 11.15 5.15
CA VAL A 120 -12.50 10.69 3.81
C VAL A 120 -11.82 11.57 2.78
N LEU A 121 -11.01 10.94 1.93
CA LEU A 121 -10.28 11.55 0.84
C LEU A 121 -10.87 11.09 -0.49
N PHE A 122 -10.91 11.99 -1.47
CA PHE A 122 -11.44 11.71 -2.80
C PHE A 122 -10.47 12.12 -3.90
N GLN A 123 -10.37 11.30 -4.94
CA GLN A 123 -9.65 11.63 -6.16
C GLN A 123 -10.41 11.14 -7.39
N ARG A 124 -10.47 11.99 -8.41
CA ARG A 124 -10.90 11.62 -9.76
C ARG A 124 -9.70 11.51 -10.70
N MET A 125 -9.65 10.43 -11.46
CA MET A 125 -8.71 10.26 -12.59
C MET A 125 -9.53 10.23 -13.89
N PRO A 126 -9.22 11.08 -14.88
CA PRO A 126 -9.98 11.12 -16.13
C PRO A 126 -9.80 9.84 -16.95
N ASP A 127 -10.72 9.62 -17.90
CA ASP A 127 -10.54 8.62 -18.96
C ASP A 127 -9.19 8.81 -19.70
N GLY A 128 -8.55 7.70 -20.05
CA GLY A 128 -7.25 7.67 -20.71
C GLY A 128 -6.06 8.00 -19.81
N HIS A 129 -6.27 8.34 -18.53
CA HIS A 129 -5.18 8.61 -17.60
C HIS A 129 -4.22 7.43 -17.51
N MET A 130 -2.95 7.64 -17.88
CA MET A 130 -1.91 6.60 -17.96
C MET A 130 -2.24 5.43 -18.89
N GLY A 131 -3.17 5.63 -19.83
CA GLY A 131 -3.64 4.64 -20.79
C GLY A 131 -4.81 3.78 -20.32
N PHE A 132 -5.32 3.98 -19.09
CA PHE A 132 -6.45 3.22 -18.56
C PHE A 132 -7.78 3.78 -19.08
N PRO A 133 -8.70 2.93 -19.60
CA PRO A 133 -10.01 3.37 -20.05
C PRO A 133 -10.91 3.75 -18.87
N GLY A 134 -11.86 4.66 -19.10
CA GLY A 134 -12.85 5.11 -18.14
C GLY A 134 -12.31 6.11 -17.13
N THR A 135 -13.15 7.08 -16.77
CA THR A 135 -12.95 7.90 -15.57
C THR A 135 -13.01 6.99 -14.35
N LEU A 136 -12.16 7.22 -13.36
CA LEU A 136 -12.22 6.52 -12.08
C LEU A 136 -12.29 7.52 -10.93
N ASP A 137 -13.35 7.38 -10.15
CA ASP A 137 -13.52 8.01 -8.86
C ASP A 137 -13.01 7.07 -7.77
N VAL A 138 -12.16 7.57 -6.87
CA VAL A 138 -11.57 6.81 -5.77
C VAL A 138 -11.83 7.53 -4.46
N TRP A 139 -12.33 6.80 -3.47
CA TRP A 139 -12.46 7.24 -2.08
C TRP A 139 -11.53 6.44 -1.20
N VAL A 140 -10.79 7.12 -0.33
CA VAL A 140 -9.93 6.51 0.69
C VAL A 140 -10.39 7.01 2.05
N THR A 141 -10.71 6.07 2.93
CA THR A 141 -11.28 6.33 4.24
C THR A 141 -10.34 5.76 5.29
N TYR A 142 -9.66 6.63 6.04
CA TYR A 142 -8.88 6.24 7.21
C TYR A 142 -9.71 6.43 8.47
N ARG A 143 -9.83 5.40 9.32
CA ARG A 143 -10.58 5.49 10.59
C ARG A 143 -9.81 4.84 11.72
N LEU A 144 -9.64 5.58 12.80
CA LEU A 144 -8.93 5.15 13.99
C LEU A 144 -9.93 4.87 15.12
N GLN A 145 -9.87 3.66 15.69
CA GLN A 145 -10.67 3.25 16.84
C GLN A 145 -9.79 2.51 17.84
N GLY A 146 -9.44 3.17 18.95
CA GLY A 146 -8.45 2.64 19.89
C GLY A 146 -7.12 2.33 19.18
N ALA A 147 -6.71 1.06 19.23
CA ALA A 147 -5.51 0.55 18.55
C ALA A 147 -5.74 0.09 17.10
N THR A 148 -6.92 0.27 16.52
CA THR A 148 -7.24 -0.23 15.16
C THR A 148 -7.32 0.92 14.16
N LEU A 149 -6.45 0.89 13.15
CA LEU A 149 -6.53 1.77 11.98
C LEU A 149 -7.16 1.00 10.82
N GLY A 150 -8.38 1.36 10.44
CA GLY A 150 -9.05 0.86 9.24
C GLY A 150 -8.77 1.74 8.03
N ILE A 151 -8.54 1.10 6.87
CA ILE A 151 -8.39 1.75 5.57
C ILE A 151 -9.42 1.13 4.62
N ASP A 152 -10.46 1.90 4.27
CA ASP A 152 -11.47 1.49 3.29
C ASP A 152 -11.22 2.22 1.97
N ILE A 153 -11.05 1.47 0.89
CA ILE A 153 -10.76 1.97 -0.45
C ILE A 153 -11.92 1.57 -1.36
N ARG A 154 -12.60 2.57 -1.94
CA ARG A 154 -13.70 2.37 -2.89
C ARG A 154 -13.35 3.02 -4.19
N ALA A 155 -13.70 2.36 -5.29
CA ALA A 155 -13.52 2.92 -6.62
C ALA A 155 -14.78 2.71 -7.46
N LYS A 156 -15.08 3.68 -8.32
CA LYS A 156 -16.19 3.63 -9.29
C LYS A 156 -15.69 4.12 -10.63
N SER A 157 -15.95 3.36 -11.69
CA SER A 157 -15.66 3.77 -13.05
C SER A 157 -16.93 3.97 -13.87
N ASP A 158 -16.84 4.79 -14.92
CA ASP A 158 -17.87 4.98 -15.93
C ASP A 158 -17.71 4.03 -17.15
N ALA A 159 -16.64 3.24 -17.18
CA ALA A 159 -16.39 2.20 -18.18
C ALA A 159 -15.72 0.97 -17.55
N THR A 160 -15.70 -0.16 -18.25
CA THR A 160 -14.90 -1.31 -17.82
C THR A 160 -13.41 -0.95 -17.81
N THR A 161 -12.73 -1.20 -16.69
CA THR A 161 -11.30 -0.91 -16.50
C THR A 161 -10.68 -1.94 -15.57
N LEU A 162 -9.34 -2.04 -15.63
CA LEU A 162 -8.57 -2.65 -14.54
C LEU A 162 -8.59 -1.73 -13.32
N CYS A 163 -8.72 -2.30 -12.13
CA CYS A 163 -8.65 -1.58 -10.85
C CYS A 163 -8.10 -2.50 -9.76
N ASN A 164 -6.95 -2.13 -9.21
CA ASN A 164 -6.32 -2.80 -8.06
C ASN A 164 -5.59 -1.72 -7.26
N ILE A 165 -6.03 -1.39 -6.06
CA ILE A 165 -5.54 -0.25 -5.28
C ILE A 165 -5.17 -0.74 -3.89
N THR A 166 -4.00 -0.32 -3.39
CA THR A 166 -3.51 -0.69 -2.05
C THR A 166 -2.76 0.45 -1.39
N GLY A 167 -2.54 0.36 -0.08
CA GLY A 167 -1.59 1.19 0.64
C GLY A 167 -0.17 0.61 0.57
N HIS A 168 0.83 1.48 0.53
CA HIS A 168 2.25 1.13 0.40
C HIS A 168 3.08 1.56 1.63
N SER A 169 2.56 1.26 2.82
CA SER A 169 3.23 1.57 4.09
C SER A 169 4.33 0.56 4.40
N TYR A 170 5.47 1.06 4.87
CA TYR A 170 6.60 0.26 5.33
C TYR A 170 6.67 0.34 6.84
N PHE A 171 6.83 -0.79 7.52
CA PHE A 171 6.78 -0.87 8.98
C PHE A 171 8.14 -1.16 9.58
N ASN A 172 8.45 -0.47 10.68
CA ASN A 172 9.61 -0.75 11.51
C ASN A 172 9.27 -0.43 12.97
N PHE A 173 8.93 -1.48 13.72
CA PHE A 173 8.49 -1.39 15.12
C PHE A 173 9.59 -1.29 16.17
N THR A 174 10.87 -1.34 15.78
CA THR A 174 11.99 -1.29 16.73
C THR A 174 12.80 -0.01 16.58
N GLY A 175 12.61 0.74 15.49
CA GLY A 175 13.45 1.87 15.13
C GLY A 175 14.89 1.48 14.77
N ALA A 176 15.19 0.18 14.68
CA ALA A 176 16.51 -0.32 14.32
C ALA A 176 16.81 -0.06 12.82
N PRO A 177 18.08 -0.06 12.40
CA PRO A 177 18.44 0.13 10.98
C PRO A 177 17.88 -0.95 10.04
N THR A 178 17.53 -2.13 10.55
CA THR A 178 16.98 -3.27 9.80
C THR A 178 15.77 -3.86 10.50
N ILE A 179 14.97 -4.63 9.76
CA ILE A 179 13.81 -5.38 10.25
C ILE A 179 14.07 -6.89 10.36
N THR A 180 15.33 -7.31 10.28
CA THR A 180 15.73 -8.74 10.19
C THR A 180 15.31 -9.58 11.38
N ASP A 181 15.12 -8.95 12.54
CA ASP A 181 14.68 -9.61 13.78
C ASP A 181 13.15 -9.59 13.97
N HIS A 182 12.42 -8.84 13.13
CA HIS A 182 10.96 -8.87 13.14
C HIS A 182 10.47 -10.28 12.81
N GLN A 183 9.41 -10.69 13.49
CA GLN A 183 8.75 -11.97 13.24
C GLN A 183 7.53 -11.71 12.35
N LEU A 184 7.56 -12.28 11.15
CA LEU A 184 6.44 -12.26 10.21
C LEU A 184 5.72 -13.61 10.26
N GLN A 185 4.40 -13.56 10.18
CA GLN A 185 3.55 -14.70 9.86
C GLN A 185 2.55 -14.27 8.78
N VAL A 186 2.32 -15.10 7.77
CA VAL A 186 1.34 -14.89 6.70
C VAL A 186 0.47 -16.13 6.57
N ALA A 187 -0.84 -15.94 6.52
CA ALA A 187 -1.83 -17.00 6.35
C ALA A 187 -1.93 -17.46 4.88
N ALA A 188 -0.80 -17.89 4.30
CA ALA A 188 -0.71 -18.37 2.93
C ALA A 188 0.31 -19.51 2.83
N SER A 189 -0.05 -20.57 2.11
CA SER A 189 0.84 -21.69 1.79
C SER A 189 1.52 -21.56 0.42
N GLU A 190 1.20 -20.50 -0.34
CA GLU A 190 1.67 -20.30 -1.69
C GLU A 190 2.03 -18.84 -1.98
N VAL A 191 3.05 -18.63 -2.81
CA VAL A 191 3.40 -17.34 -3.42
C VAL A 191 3.32 -17.44 -4.94
N LEU A 192 3.12 -16.31 -5.63
CA LEU A 192 3.27 -16.27 -7.08
C LEU A 192 4.76 -16.31 -7.47
N GLU A 193 5.11 -17.23 -8.37
CA GLU A 193 6.44 -17.25 -8.97
C GLU A 193 6.61 -16.07 -9.92
N VAL A 194 7.74 -15.39 -9.84
CA VAL A 194 8.07 -14.23 -10.68
C VAL A 194 9.32 -14.48 -11.51
N ASP A 195 9.37 -13.85 -12.68
CA ASP A 195 10.57 -13.80 -13.52
C ASP A 195 11.59 -12.76 -13.01
N GLU A 196 12.71 -12.60 -13.71
CA GLU A 196 13.76 -11.64 -13.40
C GLU A 196 13.31 -10.16 -13.44
N THR A 197 12.14 -9.88 -14.03
CA THR A 197 11.52 -8.56 -14.07
C THR A 197 10.41 -8.38 -13.03
N SER A 198 10.27 -9.35 -12.13
CA SER A 198 9.24 -9.42 -11.09
C SER A 198 7.81 -9.53 -11.65
N ILE A 199 7.65 -10.09 -12.86
CA ILE A 199 6.34 -10.40 -13.43
C ILE A 199 5.94 -11.83 -13.05
N PRO A 200 4.72 -12.04 -12.52
CA PRO A 200 4.22 -13.38 -12.26
C PRO A 200 4.08 -14.21 -13.53
N SER A 201 4.56 -15.46 -13.50
CA SER A 201 4.36 -16.43 -14.58
C SER A 201 2.92 -16.98 -14.62
N GLY A 202 2.18 -16.81 -13.52
CA GLY A 202 0.90 -17.46 -13.25
C GLY A 202 1.03 -18.76 -12.44
N ALA A 203 2.26 -19.28 -12.26
CA ALA A 203 2.51 -20.41 -11.39
C ALA A 203 2.48 -19.99 -9.91
N LYS A 204 1.99 -20.91 -9.07
CA LYS A 204 2.02 -20.80 -7.60
C LYS A 204 3.10 -21.75 -7.07
N MET A 205 3.96 -21.25 -6.18
CA MET A 205 4.98 -22.02 -5.48
C MET A 205 4.51 -22.29 -4.05
N ASN A 206 4.55 -23.55 -3.60
CA ASN A 206 4.34 -23.88 -2.20
C ASN A 206 5.51 -23.34 -1.35
N VAL A 207 5.18 -22.63 -0.28
CA VAL A 207 6.22 -21.96 0.55
C VAL A 207 6.94 -22.92 1.49
N THR A 208 6.40 -24.11 1.78
CA THR A 208 6.92 -25.02 2.80
C THR A 208 8.39 -25.37 2.56
N GLY A 209 9.25 -25.08 3.54
CA GLY A 209 10.68 -25.34 3.46
C GLY A 209 11.47 -24.40 2.53
N THR A 210 10.83 -23.37 1.98
CA THR A 210 11.47 -22.31 1.18
C THR A 210 11.81 -21.10 2.04
N GLN A 211 12.44 -20.07 1.45
CA GLN A 211 12.67 -18.79 2.12
C GLN A 211 11.41 -17.95 2.35
N PHE A 212 10.29 -18.36 1.75
CA PHE A 212 9.00 -17.70 1.85
C PHE A 212 8.09 -18.37 2.89
N ASP A 213 8.58 -19.34 3.67
CA ASP A 213 7.79 -20.07 4.65
C ASP A 213 7.52 -19.25 5.92
N PHE A 214 6.47 -18.43 5.87
CA PHE A 214 5.97 -17.65 7.01
C PHE A 214 4.60 -18.17 7.50
N GLN A 215 4.26 -19.44 7.27
CA GLN A 215 3.00 -20.02 7.75
C GLN A 215 2.91 -20.00 9.29
N THR A 216 4.07 -20.07 9.95
CA THR A 216 4.27 -19.81 11.38
C THR A 216 5.20 -18.62 11.58
N PRO A 217 5.18 -17.92 12.73
CA PRO A 217 6.07 -16.79 12.98
C PRO A 217 7.54 -17.14 12.75
N ALA A 218 8.19 -16.37 11.88
CA ALA A 218 9.61 -16.53 11.55
C ALA A 218 10.30 -15.18 11.35
N ALA A 219 11.59 -15.13 11.65
CA ALA A 219 12.41 -13.94 11.48
C ALA A 219 12.58 -13.58 9.99
N LEU A 220 12.68 -12.29 9.68
CA LEU A 220 13.00 -11.80 8.32
C LEU A 220 14.50 -11.95 7.97
N ARG A 221 15.10 -13.09 8.34
CA ARG A 221 16.47 -13.48 7.97
C ARG A 221 16.58 -14.98 7.73
N GLN A 222 17.48 -15.36 6.82
CA GLN A 222 18.00 -16.72 6.70
C GLN A 222 19.43 -16.75 7.19
N ARG A 223 19.67 -17.45 8.30
CA ARG A 223 20.97 -17.42 9.01
C ARG A 223 21.33 -15.96 9.32
N ASP A 224 22.45 -15.46 8.79
CA ASP A 224 22.95 -14.10 9.02
C ASP A 224 22.56 -13.10 7.93
N HIS A 225 21.73 -13.50 6.95
CA HIS A 225 21.36 -12.64 5.81
C HIS A 225 19.87 -12.28 5.84
N PRO A 226 19.48 -11.04 5.48
CA PRO A 226 18.08 -10.68 5.27
C PRO A 226 17.42 -11.58 4.23
N VAL A 227 16.14 -11.92 4.43
CA VAL A 227 15.37 -12.55 3.36
C VAL A 227 15.02 -11.48 2.32
N ASN A 228 15.33 -11.73 1.06
CA ASN A 228 14.86 -10.88 -0.03
C ASN A 228 13.49 -11.37 -0.49
N ILE A 229 12.46 -10.54 -0.29
CA ILE A 229 11.07 -10.87 -0.58
C ILE A 229 10.49 -9.69 -1.34
N ASP A 230 9.94 -9.94 -2.53
CA ASP A 230 9.04 -9.02 -3.25
C ASP A 230 7.97 -9.88 -3.94
N HIS A 231 7.16 -10.59 -3.15
CA HIS A 231 6.25 -11.61 -3.66
C HIS A 231 4.82 -11.42 -3.14
N ASN A 232 3.87 -11.77 -4.00
CA ASN A 232 2.47 -11.87 -3.62
C ASN A 232 2.20 -13.24 -2.97
N TYR A 233 1.88 -13.22 -1.68
CA TYR A 233 1.34 -14.37 -0.96
C TYR A 233 -0.14 -14.54 -1.32
N CYS A 234 -0.52 -15.76 -1.71
CA CYS A 234 -1.88 -16.12 -2.09
C CYS A 234 -2.69 -16.47 -0.84
N VAL A 235 -3.44 -15.51 -0.29
CA VAL A 235 -4.20 -15.68 0.97
C VAL A 235 -5.64 -16.16 0.76
N SER A 236 -6.16 -16.07 -0.47
CA SER A 236 -7.42 -16.72 -0.91
C SER A 236 -7.53 -16.73 -2.44
N GLU A 237 -8.44 -17.54 -2.99
CA GLU A 237 -8.71 -17.61 -4.44
C GLU A 237 -9.44 -16.37 -5.00
N GLY A 238 -10.03 -15.56 -4.12
CA GLY A 238 -10.76 -14.36 -4.49
C GLY A 238 -10.99 -13.48 -3.27
N ARG A 239 -11.70 -12.36 -3.47
CA ARG A 239 -12.09 -11.48 -2.37
C ARG A 239 -12.98 -12.24 -1.37
N THR A 240 -12.77 -11.96 -0.09
CA THR A 240 -13.52 -12.57 1.02
C THR A 240 -14.01 -11.48 1.97
N GLU A 241 -14.77 -11.89 3.00
CA GLU A 241 -14.99 -11.07 4.18
C GLU A 241 -13.66 -10.69 4.86
N LEU A 242 -13.69 -9.59 5.62
CA LEU A 242 -12.52 -9.09 6.36
C LEU A 242 -12.08 -10.14 7.39
N ARG A 243 -10.81 -10.56 7.29
CA ARG A 243 -10.21 -11.57 8.18
C ARG A 243 -8.72 -11.29 8.39
N PRO A 244 -8.11 -11.71 9.50
CA PRO A 244 -6.67 -11.69 9.66
C PRO A 244 -5.97 -12.50 8.56
N ILE A 245 -4.93 -11.92 7.95
CA ILE A 245 -4.13 -12.55 6.89
C ILE A 245 -2.63 -12.54 7.18
N ALA A 246 -2.17 -11.69 8.10
CA ALA A 246 -0.77 -11.64 8.50
C ALA A 246 -0.60 -11.06 9.90
N TRP A 247 0.53 -11.37 10.52
CA TRP A 247 0.95 -10.85 11.81
C TRP A 247 2.42 -10.44 11.72
N LEU A 248 2.74 -9.28 12.28
CA LEU A 248 4.11 -8.77 12.35
C LEU A 248 4.42 -8.39 13.79
N SER A 249 5.60 -8.74 14.28
CA SER A 249 6.06 -8.30 15.60
C SER A 249 7.52 -7.91 15.59
N GLY A 250 7.90 -6.99 16.49
CA GLY A 250 9.27 -6.51 16.66
C GLY A 250 9.37 -5.75 17.98
N GLY A 251 10.35 -6.12 18.82
CA GLY A 251 10.40 -5.66 20.21
C GLY A 251 9.11 -6.04 20.95
N ASP A 252 8.50 -5.08 21.63
CA ASP A 252 7.24 -5.25 22.36
C ASP A 252 5.99 -4.95 21.51
N THR A 253 6.17 -4.58 20.24
CA THR A 253 5.07 -4.18 19.35
C THR A 253 4.59 -5.36 18.52
N ARG A 254 3.27 -5.44 18.32
CA ARG A 254 2.63 -6.44 17.47
C ARG A 254 1.55 -5.77 16.62
N MET A 255 1.44 -6.23 15.38
CA MET A 255 0.39 -5.86 14.44
C MET A 255 -0.28 -7.12 13.91
N GLU A 256 -1.60 -7.12 13.93
CA GLU A 256 -2.43 -8.03 13.14
C GLU A 256 -2.94 -7.25 11.93
N LEU A 257 -2.78 -7.82 10.73
CA LEU A 257 -3.29 -7.27 9.48
C LEU A 257 -4.47 -8.09 9.01
N ALA A 258 -5.63 -7.44 8.88
CA ALA A 258 -6.82 -8.03 8.29
C ALA A 258 -7.14 -7.41 6.92
N SER A 259 -7.64 -8.23 5.99
CA SER A 259 -7.97 -7.77 4.63
C SER A 259 -9.12 -8.59 4.00
N THR A 260 -9.81 -7.96 3.05
CA THR A 260 -10.77 -8.59 2.13
C THR A 260 -10.11 -9.11 0.85
N GLU A 261 -8.85 -8.74 0.59
CA GLU A 261 -8.15 -9.04 -0.66
C GLU A 261 -7.62 -10.48 -0.74
N PRO A 262 -7.46 -11.02 -1.96
CA PRO A 262 -6.94 -12.37 -2.19
C PRO A 262 -5.42 -12.50 -2.08
N GLY A 263 -4.69 -11.40 -2.09
CA GLY A 263 -3.23 -11.36 -2.10
C GLY A 263 -2.66 -10.40 -1.09
N LEU A 264 -1.46 -10.72 -0.59
CA LEU A 264 -0.63 -9.83 0.20
C LEU A 264 0.75 -9.73 -0.45
N GLN A 265 1.11 -8.55 -0.96
CA GLN A 265 2.50 -8.28 -1.35
C GLN A 265 3.33 -8.07 -0.07
N VAL A 266 4.39 -8.85 0.09
CA VAL A 266 5.41 -8.64 1.12
C VAL A 266 6.68 -8.15 0.43
N TYR A 267 7.15 -6.98 0.84
CA TYR A 267 8.32 -6.27 0.31
C TYR A 267 9.05 -5.53 1.44
#